data_AF-A0A449IQ86-F1
#
_entry.id   AF-A0A449IQ86-F1
#
_cell.length_a   1.000
_cell.length_b   1.000
_cell.length_c   1.000
_cell.angle_alpha   90.00
_cell.angle_beta   90.00
_cell.angle_gamma   90.00
#
_symmetry.space_group_name_H-M   'P 1'
#
loop_
_entity.id
_entity.type
_entity.pdbx_description
1 polymer ?
#
loop_
_entity_poly.entity_id
_entity_poly.type
_entity_poly.pdbx_seq_one_letter_code
_entity_poly.pdbx_strand_id
1 'polypeptide(L)' 'MDIEKIKGRLQFLREAEKLKDVLRSAHTSSGRTESTAEHS' A
#
# COMPACT_ATOMS: atom_id res chain seq x y z
N MET A 1 -21.36 -10.94 12.20
CA MET A 1 -20.09 -10.68 11.49
C MET A 1 -18.99 -11.35 12.29
N ASP A 2 -18.17 -12.19 11.66
CA ASP A 2 -17.13 -12.97 12.35
C ASP A 2 -15.93 -12.07 12.71
N ILE A 3 -15.61 -12.00 14.00
CA ILE A 3 -14.56 -11.11 14.54
C ILE A 3 -13.18 -11.46 14.01
N GLU A 4 -12.91 -12.74 13.74
CA GLU A 4 -11.62 -13.17 13.21
C GLU A 4 -11.45 -12.73 11.75
N LYS A 5 -12.54 -12.75 10.97
CA LYS A 5 -12.53 -12.17 9.61
C LYS A 5 -12.27 -10.67 9.61
N ILE A 6 -12.80 -9.94 10.60
CA ILE A 6 -12.54 -8.49 10.73
C ILE A 6 -11.06 -8.26 11.06
N LYS A 7 -10.50 -8.98 12.02
CA LYS A 7 -9.08 -8.87 12.40
C LYS A 7 -8.16 -9.17 11.23
N GLY A 8 -8.43 -10.23 10.47
CA GLY A 8 -7.65 -10.59 9.29
C GLY A 8 -7.67 -9.50 8.21
N ARG A 9 -8.84 -8.92 7.94
CA ARG A 9 -8.96 -7.79 6.99
C ARG A 9 -8.21 -6.55 7.47
N LEU A 10 -8.30 -6.22 8.76
CA LEU A 10 -7.56 -5.09 9.33
C LEU A 10 -6.05 -5.31 9.26
N GLN A 11 -5.57 -6.52 9.51
CA GLN A 11 -4.16 -6.85 9.36
C GLN A 11 -3.70 -6.71 7.91
N PHE A 12 -4.48 -7.23 6.96
CA PHE A 12 -4.18 -7.07 5.54
C PHE A 12 -4.07 -5.59 5.13
N LEU A 13 -5.03 -4.75 5.54
CA LEU A 13 -5.02 -3.33 5.21
C LEU A 13 -3.79 -2.60 5.78
N ARG A 14 -3.38 -2.93 7.01
CA ARG A 14 -2.18 -2.34 7.64
C ARG A 14 -0.90 -2.73 6.92
N GLU A 15 -0.79 -3.97 6.46
CA GLU A 15 0.38 -4.41 5.71
C GLU A 15 0.41 -3.81 4.30
N ALA A 16 -0.75 -3.73 3.63
CA ALA A 16 -0.87 -3.10 2.32
C ALA A 16 -0.54 -1.59 2.37
N GLU A 17 -0.87 -0.91 3.47
CA GLU A 17 -0.56 0.52 3.65
C GLU A 17 0.94 0.82 3.56
N LYS A 18 1.81 -0.10 4.00
CA LYS A 18 3.28 0.06 3.93
C LYS A 18 3.80 0.24 2.50
N LEU A 19 3.04 -0.17 1.48
CA LEU A 19 3.41 0.02 0.07
C LEU A 19 3.48 1.49 -0.35
N LYS A 20 2.85 2.40 0.40
CA LYS A 20 2.94 3.85 0.17
C LYS A 20 4.33 4.40 0.43
N ASP A 21 5.10 3.76 1.31
CA ASP A 21 6.44 4.21 1.71
C ASP A 21 7.56 3.53 0.91
N VAL A 22 7.24 2.52 0.09
CA VAL A 22 8.20 1.83 -0.75
C VAL A 22 8.32 2.55 -2.10
N LEU A 23 9.34 3.38 -2.23
CA LEU A 23 9.66 4.10 -3.46
C LEU A 23 10.25 3.18 -4.53
N ARG A 24 9.82 3.38 -5.78
CA ARG A 24 10.35 2.70 -6.97
C ARG A 24 11.39 3.57 -7.69
N SER A 25 12.08 3.04 -8.68
CA SER A 25 12.94 3.87 -9.55
C SER A 25 12.17 4.70 -10.58
N ALA A 26 10.89 4.40 -10.78
CA ALA A 26 10.00 5.14 -11.67
C ALA A 26 9.59 6.48 -11.04
N HIS A 27 9.24 7.44 -11.90
CA HIS A 27 8.79 8.77 -11.51
C HIS A 27 7.37 9.00 -12.03
N THR A 28 6.57 9.73 -11.27
CA THR A 28 5.26 10.19 -11.73
C THR A 28 5.40 11.24 -12.82
N SER A 29 4.29 11.62 -13.47
CA SER A 29 4.28 12.69 -14.48
C SER A 29 4.75 14.05 -13.96
N SER A 30 4.72 14.28 -12.64
CA SER A 30 5.25 15.48 -11.98
C SER A 30 6.72 15.35 -11.56
N GLY A 31 7.38 14.24 -11.90
CA GLY A 31 8.81 14.02 -11.66
C GLY A 31 9.20 13.55 -10.25
N ARG A 32 8.24 13.31 -9.34
CA ARG A 32 8.55 12.71 -8.02
C ARG A 32 8.69 11.19 -8.16
N THR A 33 9.50 10.58 -7.31
CA THR A 33 9.64 9.13 -7.23
C THR A 33 8.29 8.49 -6.86
N GLU A 34 7.87 7.49 -7.62
CA GLU A 34 6.58 6.80 -7.47
C GLU A 34 6.63 5.79 -6.31
N SER A 35 5.57 5.69 -5.51
CA SER A 35 5.43 4.62 -4.53
C SER A 35 4.88 3.33 -5.15
N THR A 36 5.17 2.18 -4.54
CA THR A 36 4.67 0.89 -5.03
C THR A 36 3.15 0.81 -5.01
N ALA A 37 2.50 1.51 -4.08
CA ALA A 37 1.05 1.65 -4.04
C ALA A 37 0.46 2.41 -5.24
N GLU A 38 1.19 3.37 -5.82
CA GLU A 38 0.72 4.15 -6.99
C GLU A 38 0.91 3.41 -8.31
N HIS A 39 1.95 2.58 -8.38
CA HIS A 39 2.23 1.77 -9.56
C HIS A 39 1.25 0.61 -9.76
N SER A 40 0.74 0.06 -8.65
CA SER A 40 -0.16 -1.10 -8.62
C SER A 40 -1.58 -0.70 -8.94
#